data_AF-A0A8H3HLT6-F1
#
_entry.id   AF-A0A8H3HLT6-F1
#
_cell.length_a   1.000
_cell.length_b   1.000
_cell.length_c   1.000
_cell.angle_alpha   90.00
_cell.angle_beta   90.00
_cell.angle_gamma   90.00
#
_symmetry.space_group_name_H-M   'P 1'
#
loop_
_entity.id
_entity.type
_entity.pdbx_description
1 polymer ?
#
loop_
_entity_poly.entity_id
_entity_poly.type
_entity_poly.pdbx_seq_one_letter_code
_entity_poly.pdbx_strand_id
1 'polypeptide(L)'
;MQQIEYIEQDSILSLAEHEAGIDHDISLPTFAGHEALTVRTGVSVGRGEGVSVYGIDTGIYIDHECFRGRALFGASFVDETDGESDKNGHGTHTAATAVGEVYGLATASNIIAVKVLDGSGSGATSGVIQGVCWVSKHFKDNGMKPSIATMSLGGPPSPALNHVVKSAINLGIHFTVAAGNSNQPADTSSPANVEAANTIGAVDKGNNKAEFSNYGQLIDVWALGVDVKSAWIGSPDAENTISGTSMATPHVAGILAVAISNHGNKSPKELSDDLKAHAKPVVTGAILSNNLLATKW
;
A
#
# COMPACT_ATOMS: atom_id res chain seq x y z
N MET A 1 -29.11 14.41 -23.71
CA MET A 1 -28.55 13.23 -24.38
C MET A 1 -27.78 12.44 -23.33
N GLN A 2 -28.22 11.22 -23.02
CA GLN A 2 -27.49 10.32 -22.12
C GLN A 2 -26.24 9.83 -22.85
N GLN A 3 -25.06 10.18 -22.35
CA GLN A 3 -23.80 9.68 -22.88
C GLN A 3 -23.37 8.49 -22.01
N ILE A 4 -23.80 7.28 -22.39
CA ILE A 4 -23.19 6.05 -21.90
C ILE A 4 -21.92 5.86 -22.72
N GLU A 5 -20.75 5.96 -22.08
CA GLU A 5 -19.46 5.75 -22.74
C GLU A 5 -19.21 4.25 -22.99
N TYR A 6 -19.43 3.41 -21.98
CA TYR A 6 -19.42 1.94 -22.06
C TYR A 6 -20.13 1.33 -20.83
N ILE A 7 -20.28 0.01 -20.84
CA ILE A 7 -20.69 -0.81 -19.69
C ILE A 7 -19.60 -1.86 -19.48
N GLU A 8 -19.12 -1.99 -18.24
CA GLU A 8 -18.15 -3.01 -17.83
C GLU A 8 -18.85 -4.01 -16.89
N GLN A 9 -18.65 -5.29 -17.15
CA GLN A 9 -19.15 -6.33 -16.25
C GLN A 9 -18.33 -6.32 -14.96
N ASP A 10 -19.01 -6.34 -13.82
CA ASP A 10 -18.35 -6.39 -12.51
C ASP A 10 -17.54 -7.68 -12.36
N SER A 11 -16.43 -7.59 -11.63
CA SER A 11 -15.49 -8.68 -11.38
C SER A 11 -15.08 -8.70 -9.91
N ILE A 12 -14.27 -9.65 -9.50
CA ILE A 12 -13.76 -9.75 -8.14
C ILE A 12 -12.29 -9.34 -8.12
N LEU A 13 -11.93 -8.46 -7.18
CA LEU A 13 -10.55 -8.24 -6.75
C LEU A 13 -10.30 -9.00 -5.45
N SER A 14 -9.06 -9.40 -5.25
CA SER A 14 -8.60 -10.09 -4.04
C SER A 14 -7.31 -9.47 -3.51
N LEU A 15 -6.92 -9.90 -2.31
CA LEU A 15 -5.62 -9.55 -1.72
C LEU A 15 -4.48 -9.94 -2.66
N ALA A 16 -3.46 -9.08 -2.73
CA ALA A 16 -2.19 -9.39 -3.39
C ALA A 16 -1.18 -9.95 -2.38
N GLU A 17 -1.60 -10.95 -1.60
CA GLU A 17 -0.78 -11.73 -0.68
C GLU A 17 -0.37 -13.08 -1.28
N HIS A 18 0.67 -13.69 -0.73
CA HIS A 18 1.15 -15.02 -1.10
C HIS A 18 1.38 -15.80 0.18
N GLU A 19 0.59 -16.84 0.39
CA GLU A 19 0.85 -17.81 1.45
C GLU A 19 2.10 -18.62 1.08
N ALA A 20 3.24 -18.24 1.61
CA ALA A 20 4.39 -19.13 1.63
C ALA A 20 4.01 -20.33 2.52
N GLY A 21 4.16 -21.56 2.00
CA GLY A 21 3.98 -22.77 2.79
C GLY A 21 4.77 -22.66 4.10
N ILE A 22 4.08 -22.92 5.22
CA ILE A 22 4.62 -22.80 6.57
C ILE A 22 5.82 -23.74 6.70
N ASP A 23 7.04 -23.19 6.69
CA ASP A 23 8.19 -23.88 7.26
C ASP A 23 8.47 -23.25 8.64
N HIS A 24 8.18 -24.06 9.66
CA HIS A 24 8.34 -23.69 11.05
C HIS A 24 9.82 -23.49 11.37
N ASP A 25 10.07 -22.51 12.25
CA ASP A 25 11.30 -22.33 13.02
C ASP A 25 12.50 -21.70 12.27
N ILE A 26 12.48 -20.38 12.20
CA ILE A 26 13.71 -19.61 12.38
C ILE A 26 13.41 -18.50 13.39
N SER A 27 13.92 -18.67 14.61
CA SER A 27 14.12 -17.57 15.55
C SER A 27 15.03 -16.52 14.92
N LEU A 28 14.42 -15.57 14.22
CA LEU A 28 15.10 -14.38 13.70
C LEU A 28 15.14 -13.32 14.80
N PRO A 29 16.26 -12.61 14.96
CA PRO A 29 16.40 -11.61 16.01
C PRO A 29 15.32 -10.55 15.83
N THR A 30 14.65 -10.23 16.95
CA THR A 30 13.93 -8.96 17.12
C THR A 30 14.73 -7.84 16.47
N PHE A 31 14.09 -7.03 15.63
CA PHE A 31 14.60 -5.72 15.25
C PHE A 31 14.63 -4.81 16.49
N ALA A 32 15.55 -5.10 17.41
CA ALA A 32 16.12 -4.10 18.29
C ALA A 32 17.13 -3.34 17.44
N GLY A 33 16.60 -2.38 16.68
CA GLY A 33 17.37 -1.68 15.65
C GLY A 33 16.74 -0.37 15.22
N HIS A 34 16.03 0.32 16.11
CA HIS A 34 16.08 1.79 16.09
C HIS A 34 17.49 2.22 16.53
N GLU A 35 18.51 1.88 15.73
CA GLU A 35 19.62 2.79 15.60
C GLU A 35 19.01 3.97 14.86
N ALA A 36 18.66 5.01 15.62
CA ALA A 36 18.61 6.34 15.08
C ALA A 36 19.91 6.51 14.30
N LEU A 37 19.83 6.36 12.97
CA LEU A 37 20.90 6.75 12.09
C LEU A 37 20.95 8.27 12.22
N THR A 38 21.64 8.70 13.26
CA THR A 38 22.09 10.06 13.46
C THR A 38 23.18 10.22 12.41
N VAL A 39 22.76 10.33 11.15
CA VAL A 39 23.57 11.02 10.16
C VAL A 39 23.93 12.32 10.84
N ARG A 40 25.24 12.57 10.96
CA ARG A 40 25.82 13.72 11.65
C ARG A 40 25.57 15.02 10.88
N THR A 41 24.31 15.31 10.63
CA THR A 41 23.73 16.58 10.17
C THR A 41 22.44 16.70 10.99
N GLY A 42 22.34 17.69 11.87
CA GLY A 42 21.21 17.86 12.81
C GLY A 42 19.85 18.15 12.18
N VAL A 43 19.42 17.33 11.22
CA VAL A 43 18.13 17.35 10.55
C VAL A 43 17.30 16.25 11.19
N SER A 44 16.22 16.63 11.86
CA SER A 44 15.19 15.69 12.26
C SER A 44 14.65 14.98 11.03
N VAL A 45 14.77 13.66 10.94
CA VAL A 45 14.10 12.88 9.90
C VAL A 45 12.61 12.88 10.24
N GLY A 46 11.81 13.48 9.37
CA GLY A 46 10.35 13.50 9.46
C GLY A 46 9.78 12.09 9.52
N ARG A 47 8.65 11.96 10.20
CA ARG A 47 7.96 10.69 10.49
C ARG A 47 6.60 10.63 9.79
N GLY A 48 6.37 11.46 8.78
CA GLY A 48 5.08 11.56 8.08
C GLY A 48 4.11 12.56 8.72
N GLU A 49 4.58 13.46 9.58
CA GLU A 49 3.73 14.48 10.19
C GLU A 49 2.94 15.27 9.12
N GLY A 50 1.64 15.42 9.34
CA GLY A 50 0.76 16.17 8.43
C GLY A 50 0.30 15.42 7.18
N VAL A 51 0.70 14.15 7.01
CA VAL A 51 0.28 13.28 5.91
C VAL A 51 -0.79 12.29 6.39
N SER A 52 -1.85 12.13 5.60
CA SER A 52 -2.86 11.08 5.84
C SER A 52 -2.67 9.93 4.87
N VAL A 53 -2.76 8.69 5.35
CA VAL A 53 -2.76 7.49 4.52
C VAL A 53 -4.16 6.91 4.48
N TYR A 54 -4.68 6.57 3.31
CA TYR A 54 -5.90 5.78 3.14
C TYR A 54 -5.51 4.32 2.89
N GLY A 55 -5.91 3.42 3.78
CA GLY A 55 -5.78 1.98 3.58
C GLY A 55 -7.03 1.44 2.91
N ILE A 56 -6.97 1.20 1.59
CA ILE A 56 -8.08 0.66 0.80
C ILE A 56 -7.93 -0.87 0.75
N ASP A 57 -8.57 -1.57 1.67
CA ASP A 57 -8.24 -2.97 2.01
C ASP A 57 -9.41 -3.72 2.70
N THR A 58 -9.15 -4.74 3.52
CA THR A 58 -10.13 -5.52 4.30
C THR A 58 -10.69 -4.80 5.53
N GLY A 59 -10.30 -3.54 5.75
CA GLY A 59 -10.54 -2.78 6.98
C GLY A 59 -9.26 -2.65 7.80
N ILE A 60 -9.35 -2.03 8.98
CA ILE A 60 -8.23 -1.95 9.93
C ILE A 60 -8.78 -2.22 11.33
N TYR A 61 -8.09 -3.02 12.13
CA TYR A 61 -8.35 -3.10 13.55
C TYR A 61 -7.77 -1.88 14.25
N ILE A 62 -8.57 -0.82 14.31
CA ILE A 62 -8.13 0.52 14.73
C ILE A 62 -7.70 0.60 16.20
N ASP A 63 -8.16 -0.34 17.03
CA ASP A 63 -7.81 -0.44 18.45
C ASP A 63 -6.46 -1.15 18.70
N HIS A 64 -5.78 -1.60 17.64
CA HIS A 64 -4.46 -2.20 17.77
C HIS A 64 -3.44 -1.18 18.31
N GLU A 65 -2.66 -1.58 19.31
CA GLU A 65 -1.75 -0.71 20.04
C GLU A 65 -0.68 -0.08 19.15
N CYS A 66 -0.30 -0.76 18.06
CA CYS A 66 0.68 -0.26 17.09
C CYS A 66 0.30 1.10 16.49
N PHE A 67 -0.99 1.46 16.44
CA PHE A 67 -1.44 2.72 15.84
C PHE A 67 -1.48 3.88 16.84
N ARG A 68 -1.50 3.61 18.15
CA ARG A 68 -1.61 4.63 19.22
C ARG A 68 -2.73 5.65 18.96
N GLY A 69 -3.87 5.18 18.46
CA GLY A 69 -5.04 6.02 18.14
C GLY A 69 -4.93 6.83 16.84
N ARG A 70 -3.90 6.60 16.00
CA ARG A 70 -3.76 7.24 14.68
C ARG A 70 -4.52 6.52 13.56
N ALA A 71 -5.03 5.32 13.83
CA ALA A 71 -5.92 4.60 12.91
C ALA A 71 -7.37 5.03 13.14
N LEU A 72 -8.06 5.38 12.06
CA LEU A 72 -9.43 5.89 12.08
C LEU A 72 -10.28 5.08 11.10
N PHE A 73 -11.52 4.78 11.47
CA PHE A 73 -12.47 4.24 10.51
C PHE A 73 -12.94 5.34 9.54
N GLY A 74 -12.98 5.04 8.24
CA GLY A 74 -13.47 5.93 7.20
C GLY A 74 -14.82 5.49 6.64
N ALA A 75 -14.81 4.40 5.88
CA ALA A 75 -16.01 3.86 5.23
C ALA A 75 -15.85 2.36 4.88
N SER A 76 -16.98 1.70 4.66
CA SER A 76 -17.07 0.30 4.19
C SER A 76 -17.95 0.21 2.95
N PHE A 77 -17.53 -0.60 1.97
CA PHE A 77 -18.20 -0.84 0.69
C PHE A 77 -18.40 -2.34 0.40
N VAL A 78 -18.31 -3.15 1.46
CA VAL A 78 -18.69 -4.57 1.43
C VAL A 78 -20.07 -4.75 2.04
N ASP A 79 -20.56 -5.99 2.08
CA ASP A 79 -21.84 -6.31 2.73
C ASP A 79 -21.85 -5.81 4.19
N GLU A 80 -22.95 -5.17 4.60
CA GLU A 80 -23.08 -4.60 5.95
C GLU A 80 -22.93 -5.65 7.06
N THR A 81 -23.26 -6.91 6.78
CA THR A 81 -23.05 -8.02 7.72
C THR A 81 -21.58 -8.32 7.98
N ASP A 82 -20.67 -7.89 7.08
CA ASP A 82 -19.24 -7.97 7.29
C ASP A 82 -18.73 -6.88 8.27
N GLY A 83 -19.53 -5.86 8.56
CA GLY A 83 -19.20 -4.82 9.53
C GLY A 83 -18.06 -3.89 9.09
N GLU A 84 -17.58 -3.08 10.03
CA GLU A 84 -16.64 -1.98 9.77
C GLU A 84 -15.17 -2.33 10.10
N SER A 85 -14.97 -3.24 11.05
CA SER A 85 -13.64 -3.69 11.48
C SER A 85 -13.02 -4.66 10.47
N ASP A 86 -11.69 -4.75 10.50
CA ASP A 86 -10.97 -5.81 9.82
C ASP A 86 -11.39 -7.19 10.37
N LYS A 87 -11.77 -8.09 9.45
CA LYS A 87 -12.13 -9.48 9.74
C LYS A 87 -11.18 -10.49 9.10
N ASN A 88 -10.20 -10.01 8.35
CA ASN A 88 -9.22 -10.84 7.66
C ASN A 88 -7.85 -10.73 8.33
N GLY A 89 -7.39 -9.51 8.60
CA GLY A 89 -6.09 -9.19 9.18
C GLY A 89 -5.14 -8.50 8.21
N HIS A 90 -5.32 -8.73 6.90
CA HIS A 90 -4.47 -8.16 5.86
C HIS A 90 -4.45 -6.62 5.91
N GLY A 91 -5.60 -5.96 5.98
CA GLY A 91 -5.65 -4.50 6.04
C GLY A 91 -5.01 -3.90 7.29
N THR A 92 -5.09 -4.60 8.43
CA THR A 92 -4.35 -4.22 9.65
C THR A 92 -2.83 -4.33 9.45
N HIS A 93 -2.38 -5.42 8.81
CA HIS A 93 -0.97 -5.66 8.50
C HIS A 93 -0.39 -4.60 7.56
N THR A 94 -1.10 -4.32 6.47
CA THR A 94 -0.68 -3.31 5.47
C THR A 94 -0.67 -1.92 6.08
N ALA A 95 -1.70 -1.56 6.86
CA ALA A 95 -1.76 -0.29 7.56
C ALA A 95 -0.59 -0.10 8.53
N ALA A 96 -0.29 -1.11 9.34
CA ALA A 96 0.81 -1.05 10.29
C ALA A 96 2.19 -1.02 9.60
N THR A 97 2.34 -1.65 8.43
CA THR A 97 3.56 -1.57 7.61
C THR A 97 3.82 -0.16 7.09
N ALA A 98 2.76 0.62 6.82
CA ALA A 98 2.91 2.02 6.42
C ALA A 98 3.18 2.95 7.61
N VAL A 99 2.33 2.88 8.65
CA VAL A 99 2.27 3.92 9.70
C VAL A 99 2.42 3.42 11.14
N GLY A 100 2.46 2.11 11.38
CA GLY A 100 2.52 1.54 12.72
C GLY A 100 3.77 2.01 13.47
N GLU A 101 3.68 2.21 14.79
CA GLU A 101 4.78 2.74 15.59
C GLU A 101 5.99 1.80 15.67
N VAL A 102 5.74 0.48 15.59
CA VAL A 102 6.79 -0.55 15.65
C VAL A 102 7.23 -0.99 14.25
N TYR A 103 6.29 -1.20 13.35
CA TYR A 103 6.53 -1.83 12.05
C TYR A 103 6.60 -0.84 10.87
N GLY A 104 6.03 0.35 11.05
CA GLY A 104 5.82 1.32 10.00
C GLY A 104 6.97 2.32 9.84
N LEU A 105 6.96 3.00 8.70
CA LEU A 105 7.94 4.04 8.39
C LEU A 105 7.44 5.43 8.79
N ALA A 106 6.15 5.69 8.58
CA ALA A 106 5.52 6.98 8.81
C ALA A 106 4.80 7.01 10.17
N THR A 107 5.59 6.94 11.24
CA THR A 107 5.11 6.78 12.63
C THR A 107 4.38 7.99 13.21
N ALA A 108 4.25 9.08 12.45
CA ALA A 108 3.46 10.26 12.80
C ALA A 108 2.31 10.56 11.82
N SER A 109 2.10 9.71 10.80
CA SER A 109 0.94 9.81 9.91
C SER A 109 -0.31 9.22 10.55
N ASN A 110 -1.48 9.74 10.18
CA ASN A 110 -2.75 9.07 10.44
C ASN A 110 -3.05 8.05 9.34
N ILE A 111 -3.79 6.99 9.65
CA ILE A 111 -4.31 6.06 8.65
C ILE A 111 -5.83 5.93 8.74
N ILE A 112 -6.50 5.99 7.59
CA ILE A 112 -7.95 5.97 7.46
C ILE A 112 -8.33 4.67 6.76
N ALA A 113 -9.12 3.83 7.44
CA ALA A 113 -9.60 2.56 6.95
C ALA A 113 -10.71 2.76 5.90
N VAL A 114 -10.51 2.23 4.71
CA VAL A 114 -11.50 2.18 3.63
C VAL A 114 -11.68 0.73 3.24
N LYS A 115 -12.69 0.10 3.83
CA LYS A 115 -12.95 -1.33 3.67
C LYS A 115 -13.65 -1.59 2.35
N VAL A 116 -12.97 -2.29 1.45
CA VAL A 116 -13.49 -2.67 0.11
C VAL A 116 -13.40 -4.17 -0.15
N LEU A 117 -12.71 -4.91 0.73
CA LEU A 117 -12.64 -6.37 0.72
C LEU A 117 -13.23 -6.93 2.02
N ASP A 118 -13.91 -8.07 1.93
CA ASP A 118 -14.60 -8.70 3.07
C ASP A 118 -13.64 -9.57 3.91
N GLY A 119 -14.16 -10.27 4.92
CA GLY A 119 -13.37 -11.18 5.75
C GLY A 119 -12.66 -12.32 4.98
N SER A 120 -13.10 -12.64 3.76
CA SER A 120 -12.43 -13.61 2.88
C SER A 120 -11.32 -13.00 2.02
N GLY A 121 -11.06 -11.69 2.16
CA GLY A 121 -10.04 -11.00 1.37
C GLY A 121 -10.45 -10.73 -0.07
N SER A 122 -11.77 -10.73 -0.36
CA SER A 122 -12.30 -10.51 -1.70
C SER A 122 -13.37 -9.42 -1.72
N GLY A 123 -13.57 -8.79 -2.87
CA GLY A 123 -14.58 -7.76 -3.03
C GLY A 123 -14.90 -7.48 -4.49
N ALA A 124 -16.10 -6.95 -4.73
CA ALA A 124 -16.53 -6.56 -6.06
C ALA A 124 -15.73 -5.34 -6.56
N THR A 125 -15.36 -5.33 -7.83
CA THR A 125 -14.70 -4.18 -8.47
C THR A 125 -15.52 -2.90 -8.33
N SER A 126 -16.84 -2.99 -8.41
CA SER A 126 -17.75 -1.88 -8.11
C SER A 126 -17.64 -1.35 -6.68
N GLY A 127 -17.39 -2.20 -5.68
CA GLY A 127 -17.13 -1.80 -4.29
C GLY A 127 -15.78 -1.08 -4.13
N VAL A 128 -14.74 -1.59 -4.79
CA VAL A 128 -13.42 -0.93 -4.83
C VAL A 128 -13.50 0.44 -5.51
N ILE A 129 -14.23 0.56 -6.61
CA ILE A 129 -14.50 1.84 -7.30
C ILE A 129 -15.19 2.83 -6.35
N GLN A 130 -16.20 2.39 -5.60
CA GLN A 130 -16.87 3.23 -4.61
C GLN A 130 -15.92 3.70 -3.51
N GLY A 131 -15.02 2.83 -3.04
CA GLY A 131 -13.96 3.17 -2.10
C GLY A 131 -13.03 4.27 -2.61
N VAL A 132 -12.52 4.15 -3.83
CA VAL A 132 -11.65 5.17 -4.45
C VAL A 132 -12.39 6.51 -4.65
N CYS A 133 -13.66 6.45 -5.05
CA CYS A 133 -14.52 7.64 -5.17
C CYS A 133 -14.75 8.31 -3.82
N TRP A 134 -14.98 7.53 -2.75
CA TRP A 134 -15.14 8.04 -1.40
C TRP A 134 -13.85 8.70 -0.90
N VAL A 135 -12.69 8.08 -1.11
CA VAL A 135 -11.38 8.68 -0.79
C VAL A 135 -11.21 10.02 -1.49
N SER A 136 -11.54 10.10 -2.78
CA SER A 136 -11.47 11.35 -3.55
C SER A 136 -12.39 12.43 -3.00
N LYS A 137 -13.59 12.06 -2.54
CA LYS A 137 -14.53 12.98 -1.90
C LYS A 137 -14.01 13.44 -0.54
N HIS A 138 -13.63 12.50 0.32
CA HIS A 138 -13.12 12.77 1.67
C HIS A 138 -11.86 13.64 1.64
N PHE A 139 -10.94 13.39 0.69
CA PHE A 139 -9.76 14.22 0.45
C PHE A 139 -10.12 15.68 0.16
N LYS A 140 -11.10 15.93 -0.72
CA LYS A 140 -11.57 17.30 -1.02
C LYS A 140 -12.24 17.94 0.18
N ASP A 141 -13.13 17.21 0.85
CA ASP A 141 -13.87 17.72 2.01
C ASP A 141 -12.93 18.07 3.18
N ASN A 142 -11.77 17.42 3.28
CA ASN A 142 -10.73 17.71 4.28
C ASN A 142 -9.66 18.71 3.81
N GLY A 143 -9.95 19.49 2.77
CA GLY A 143 -9.08 20.58 2.31
C GLY A 143 -7.86 20.12 1.54
N MET A 144 -7.90 18.92 0.95
CA MET A 144 -6.86 18.39 0.06
C MET A 144 -5.47 18.35 0.70
N LYS A 145 -5.41 18.05 2.00
CA LYS A 145 -4.16 17.87 2.75
C LYS A 145 -3.34 16.73 2.15
N PRO A 146 -1.99 16.78 2.19
CA PRO A 146 -1.14 15.75 1.60
C PRO A 146 -1.59 14.34 2.01
N SER A 147 -1.91 13.52 1.01
CA SER A 147 -2.53 12.22 1.22
C SER A 147 -1.98 11.16 0.28
N ILE A 148 -1.85 9.94 0.78
CA ILE A 148 -1.45 8.76 0.03
C ILE A 148 -2.56 7.72 0.16
N ALA A 149 -2.96 7.09 -0.94
CA ALA A 149 -3.83 5.92 -0.94
C ALA A 149 -2.99 4.68 -1.27
N THR A 150 -3.09 3.64 -0.44
CA THR A 150 -2.42 2.36 -0.68
C THR A 150 -3.46 1.28 -0.98
N MET A 151 -3.23 0.53 -2.06
CA MET A 151 -4.12 -0.54 -2.53
C MET A 151 -3.30 -1.83 -2.68
N SER A 152 -3.36 -2.66 -1.64
CA SER A 152 -2.70 -3.97 -1.58
C SER A 152 -3.63 -5.08 -2.09
N LEU A 153 -4.17 -4.86 -3.28
CA LEU A 153 -5.17 -5.73 -3.91
C LEU A 153 -5.01 -5.71 -5.43
N GLY A 154 -5.57 -6.71 -6.10
CA GLY A 154 -5.47 -6.84 -7.55
C GLY A 154 -6.50 -7.79 -8.14
N GLY A 155 -6.69 -7.69 -9.44
CA GLY A 155 -7.63 -8.51 -10.19
C GLY A 155 -7.49 -8.34 -11.70
N PRO A 156 -8.42 -8.92 -12.48
CA PRO A 156 -8.46 -8.74 -13.92
C PRO A 156 -8.47 -7.25 -14.33
N PRO A 157 -8.00 -6.89 -15.54
CA PRO A 157 -8.03 -5.51 -16.01
C PRO A 157 -9.42 -4.89 -15.94
N SER A 158 -9.51 -3.69 -15.37
CA SER A 158 -10.74 -2.93 -15.22
C SER A 158 -10.51 -1.48 -15.65
N PRO A 159 -10.89 -1.10 -16.90
CA PRO A 159 -10.90 0.29 -17.35
C PRO A 159 -11.64 1.25 -16.38
N ALA A 160 -12.75 0.80 -15.79
CA ALA A 160 -13.51 1.60 -14.83
C ALA A 160 -12.71 1.89 -13.55
N LEU A 161 -12.06 0.87 -12.95
CA LEU A 161 -11.20 1.06 -11.78
C LEU A 161 -10.00 1.95 -12.12
N ASN A 162 -9.36 1.70 -13.25
CA ASN A 162 -8.23 2.49 -13.72
C ASN A 162 -8.58 3.97 -13.87
N HIS A 163 -9.77 4.26 -14.40
CA HIS A 163 -10.26 5.62 -14.57
C HIS A 163 -10.41 6.35 -13.24
N VAL A 164 -11.01 5.73 -12.22
CA VAL A 164 -11.21 6.39 -10.92
C VAL A 164 -9.91 6.55 -10.13
N VAL A 165 -8.99 5.58 -10.23
CA VAL A 165 -7.64 5.71 -9.63
C VAL A 165 -6.87 6.85 -10.30
N LYS A 166 -6.83 6.90 -11.65
CA LYS A 166 -6.19 7.99 -12.39
C LYS A 166 -6.83 9.35 -12.06
N SER A 167 -8.15 9.40 -11.89
CA SER A 167 -8.86 10.62 -11.52
C SER A 167 -8.49 11.08 -10.09
N ALA A 168 -8.37 10.16 -9.14
CA ALA A 168 -7.91 10.45 -7.79
C ALA A 168 -6.46 10.98 -7.76
N ILE A 169 -5.59 10.39 -8.59
CA ILE A 169 -4.21 10.87 -8.78
C ILE A 169 -4.19 12.29 -9.37
N ASN A 170 -5.01 12.56 -10.38
CA ASN A 170 -5.12 13.90 -10.96
C ASN A 170 -5.66 14.95 -9.98
N LEU A 171 -6.37 14.55 -8.92
CA LEU A 171 -6.77 15.44 -7.82
C LEU A 171 -5.60 15.78 -6.87
N GLY A 172 -4.49 15.05 -6.93
CA GLY A 172 -3.30 15.26 -6.09
C GLY A 172 -3.09 14.20 -5.01
N ILE A 173 -3.86 13.10 -5.02
CA ILE A 173 -3.65 11.98 -4.10
C ILE A 173 -2.54 11.10 -4.66
N HIS A 174 -1.53 10.78 -3.86
CA HIS A 174 -0.49 9.82 -4.26
C HIS A 174 -1.02 8.41 -4.16
N PHE A 175 -0.73 7.54 -5.12
CA PHE A 175 -1.16 6.14 -5.07
C PHE A 175 0.04 5.19 -5.06
N THR A 176 -0.02 4.18 -4.20
CA THR A 176 0.83 2.99 -4.23
C THR A 176 -0.05 1.77 -4.45
N VAL A 177 0.25 0.99 -5.49
CA VAL A 177 -0.54 -0.18 -5.87
C VAL A 177 0.33 -1.42 -5.95
N ALA A 178 -0.21 -2.55 -5.51
CA ALA A 178 0.49 -3.83 -5.60
C ALA A 178 0.65 -4.27 -7.07
N ALA A 179 1.84 -4.76 -7.43
CA ALA A 179 2.06 -5.30 -8.76
C ALA A 179 1.29 -6.61 -9.02
N GLY A 180 0.96 -7.36 -7.96
CA GLY A 180 0.33 -8.69 -8.02
C GLY A 180 1.33 -9.84 -7.82
N ASN A 181 0.81 -11.04 -7.56
CA ASN A 181 1.59 -12.19 -7.08
C ASN A 181 1.49 -13.44 -7.97
N SER A 182 1.39 -13.26 -9.28
CA SER A 182 1.21 -14.36 -10.23
C SER A 182 2.42 -14.63 -11.12
N ASN A 183 3.54 -13.94 -10.85
CA ASN A 183 4.73 -13.92 -11.70
C ASN A 183 4.36 -13.66 -13.17
N GLN A 184 3.51 -12.66 -13.40
CA GLN A 184 3.04 -12.21 -14.71
C GLN A 184 3.46 -10.76 -14.98
N PRO A 185 3.37 -10.30 -16.24
CA PRO A 185 3.45 -8.87 -16.54
C PRO A 185 2.38 -8.07 -15.77
N ALA A 186 2.81 -7.04 -15.04
CA ALA A 186 1.93 -6.24 -14.17
C ALA A 186 0.84 -5.47 -14.96
N ASP A 187 1.08 -5.18 -16.23
CA ASP A 187 0.14 -4.52 -17.15
C ASP A 187 -1.12 -5.35 -17.45
N THR A 188 -1.10 -6.64 -17.12
CA THR A 188 -2.25 -7.55 -17.27
C THR A 188 -3.22 -7.53 -16.09
N SER A 189 -3.05 -6.63 -15.12
CA SER A 189 -3.90 -6.54 -13.93
C SER A 189 -4.22 -5.10 -13.54
N SER A 190 -5.36 -4.91 -12.86
CA SER A 190 -5.76 -3.61 -12.30
C SER A 190 -5.74 -3.67 -10.77
N PRO A 191 -5.33 -2.57 -10.08
CA PRO A 191 -4.93 -1.26 -10.63
C PRO A 191 -3.44 -1.17 -11.04
N ALA A 192 -2.68 -2.27 -11.06
CA ALA A 192 -1.24 -2.26 -11.38
C ALA A 192 -0.91 -1.68 -12.76
N ASN A 193 -1.85 -1.72 -13.71
CA ASN A 193 -1.71 -1.16 -15.04
C ASN A 193 -2.04 0.35 -15.14
N VAL A 194 -2.27 1.04 -14.02
CA VAL A 194 -2.43 2.49 -13.99
C VAL A 194 -1.07 3.17 -13.98
N GLU A 195 -0.55 3.56 -15.14
CA GLU A 195 0.78 4.20 -15.30
C GLU A 195 1.03 5.44 -14.42
N ALA A 196 -0.03 6.12 -13.97
CA ALA A 196 0.10 7.30 -13.12
C ALA A 196 0.27 6.96 -11.63
N ALA A 197 -0.01 5.72 -11.22
CA ALA A 197 0.22 5.23 -9.86
C ALA A 197 1.68 4.79 -9.69
N ASN A 198 2.13 4.58 -8.45
CA ASN A 198 3.39 3.89 -8.20
C ASN A 198 3.11 2.39 -8.03
N THR A 199 3.47 1.58 -9.01
CA THR A 199 3.26 0.13 -8.95
C THR A 199 4.47 -0.56 -8.32
N ILE A 200 4.23 -1.31 -7.25
CA ILE A 200 5.28 -1.78 -6.35
C ILE A 200 5.47 -3.29 -6.47
N GLY A 201 6.69 -3.70 -6.85
CA GLY A 201 7.13 -5.10 -6.86
C GLY A 201 7.68 -5.55 -5.50
N ALA A 202 7.70 -6.86 -5.26
CA ALA A 202 8.21 -7.44 -4.02
C ALA A 202 9.60 -8.05 -4.20
N VAL A 203 10.50 -7.78 -3.24
CA VAL A 203 11.79 -8.44 -3.09
C VAL A 203 11.92 -9.15 -1.74
N ASP A 204 12.84 -10.09 -1.68
CA ASP A 204 13.33 -10.67 -0.43
C ASP A 204 14.40 -9.77 0.25
N LYS A 205 14.87 -10.19 1.43
CA LYS A 205 15.93 -9.50 2.19
C LYS A 205 17.28 -9.39 1.46
N GLY A 206 17.48 -10.19 0.41
CA GLY A 206 18.66 -10.16 -0.46
C GLY A 206 18.51 -9.24 -1.67
N ASN A 207 17.39 -8.50 -1.77
CA ASN A 207 16.98 -7.70 -2.93
C ASN A 207 16.72 -8.53 -4.20
N ASN A 208 16.52 -9.85 -4.07
CA ASN A 208 16.06 -10.65 -5.19
C ASN A 208 14.56 -10.45 -5.34
N LYS A 209 14.09 -10.26 -6.58
CA LYS A 209 12.67 -10.33 -6.92
C LYS A 209 12.07 -11.58 -6.28
N ALA A 210 11.00 -11.41 -5.52
CA ALA A 210 10.22 -12.53 -5.00
C ALA A 210 9.65 -13.34 -6.15
N GLU A 211 9.70 -14.68 -6.04
CA GLU A 211 9.30 -15.57 -7.14
C GLU A 211 7.87 -15.28 -7.62
N PHE A 212 6.95 -15.03 -6.70
CA PHE A 212 5.56 -14.69 -6.98
C PHE A 212 5.36 -13.30 -7.59
N SER A 213 6.26 -12.33 -7.36
CA SER A 213 5.99 -10.93 -7.73
C SER A 213 5.76 -10.81 -9.25
N ASN A 214 4.74 -10.07 -9.64
CA ASN A 214 4.60 -9.61 -11.02
C ASN A 214 5.78 -8.69 -11.39
N TYR A 215 6.00 -8.52 -12.70
CA TYR A 215 7.17 -7.84 -13.26
C TYR A 215 6.80 -6.99 -14.50
N GLY A 216 7.79 -6.35 -15.10
CA GLY A 216 7.64 -5.60 -16.35
C GLY A 216 7.86 -4.09 -16.19
N GLN A 217 7.61 -3.35 -17.28
CA GLN A 217 7.96 -1.94 -17.38
C GLN A 217 7.12 -1.02 -16.49
N LEU A 218 5.96 -1.50 -16.03
CA LEU A 218 5.09 -0.75 -15.14
C LEU A 218 5.51 -0.81 -13.67
N ILE A 219 6.49 -1.63 -13.28
CA ILE A 219 7.03 -1.57 -11.92
C ILE A 219 7.81 -0.26 -11.78
N ASP A 220 7.43 0.60 -10.84
CA ASP A 220 8.12 1.86 -10.56
C ASP A 220 9.29 1.67 -9.61
N VAL A 221 9.09 0.89 -8.54
CA VAL A 221 10.13 0.53 -7.57
C VAL A 221 9.78 -0.81 -6.92
N TRP A 222 10.76 -1.38 -6.24
CA TRP A 222 10.64 -2.60 -5.46
C TRP A 222 10.77 -2.29 -3.97
N ALA A 223 10.12 -3.08 -3.13
CA ALA A 223 10.28 -3.01 -1.67
C ALA A 223 10.21 -4.42 -1.06
N LEU A 224 10.62 -4.52 0.22
CA LEU A 224 10.58 -5.78 0.95
C LEU A 224 9.13 -6.29 1.01
N GLY A 225 8.91 -7.47 0.47
CA GLY A 225 7.59 -8.12 0.43
C GLY A 225 7.63 -9.60 0.77
N VAL A 226 8.77 -10.13 1.21
CA VAL A 226 8.90 -11.52 1.69
C VAL A 226 9.20 -11.50 3.18
N ASP A 227 8.52 -12.36 3.93
CA ASP A 227 8.65 -12.52 5.39
C ASP A 227 8.50 -11.20 6.15
N VAL A 228 7.46 -10.43 5.81
CA VAL A 228 7.22 -9.12 6.42
C VAL A 228 6.34 -9.28 7.66
N LYS A 229 6.94 -8.99 8.81
CA LYS A 229 6.27 -8.98 10.11
C LYS A 229 5.57 -7.65 10.35
N SER A 230 4.28 -7.67 10.72
CA SER A 230 3.50 -6.49 11.07
C SER A 230 2.37 -6.83 12.05
N ALA A 231 1.55 -5.84 12.42
CA ALA A 231 0.39 -6.01 13.28
C ALA A 231 -0.68 -6.90 12.63
N TRP A 232 -1.48 -7.56 13.46
CA TRP A 232 -2.54 -8.46 13.03
C TRP A 232 -3.81 -8.26 13.87
N ILE A 233 -4.86 -9.00 13.53
CA ILE A 233 -6.11 -9.03 14.30
C ILE A 233 -6.08 -10.11 15.39
N GLY A 234 -7.04 -10.05 16.31
CA GLY A 234 -7.26 -11.06 17.36
C GLY A 234 -6.92 -10.58 18.76
N SER A 235 -5.92 -9.70 18.91
CA SER A 235 -5.64 -8.96 20.15
C SER A 235 -5.02 -7.59 19.83
N PRO A 236 -5.01 -6.63 20.78
CA PRO A 236 -4.41 -5.31 20.58
C PRO A 236 -2.90 -5.31 20.29
N ASP A 237 -2.21 -6.43 20.47
CA ASP A 237 -0.78 -6.63 20.27
C ASP A 237 -0.46 -7.79 19.30
N ALA A 238 -1.47 -8.32 18.60
CA ALA A 238 -1.30 -9.44 17.68
C ALA A 238 -0.37 -9.07 16.52
N GLU A 239 0.41 -10.05 16.07
CA GLU A 239 1.36 -9.87 14.98
C GLU A 239 1.35 -11.08 14.06
N ASN A 240 1.69 -10.85 12.78
CA ASN A 240 1.78 -11.90 11.79
C ASN A 240 2.89 -11.60 10.77
N THR A 241 3.49 -12.65 10.21
CA THR A 241 4.51 -12.56 9.18
C THR A 241 3.96 -13.19 7.90
N ILE A 242 3.79 -12.37 6.87
CA ILE A 242 3.26 -12.79 5.57
C ILE A 242 4.08 -12.20 4.43
N SER A 243 3.87 -12.74 3.23
CA SER A 243 4.56 -12.33 2.01
C SER A 243 3.57 -11.85 0.96
N GLY A 244 3.98 -10.91 0.12
CA GLY A 244 3.19 -10.41 -1.00
C GLY A 244 3.68 -9.05 -1.49
N THR A 245 3.31 -8.70 -2.72
CA THR A 245 3.37 -7.30 -3.18
C THR A 245 2.46 -6.42 -2.32
N SER A 246 1.44 -6.99 -1.67
CA SER A 246 0.67 -6.36 -0.60
C SER A 246 1.50 -5.81 0.57
N MET A 247 2.64 -6.42 0.90
CA MET A 247 3.50 -5.97 2.01
C MET A 247 4.53 -4.94 1.53
N ALA A 248 5.00 -5.08 0.29
CA ALA A 248 5.90 -4.12 -0.35
C ALA A 248 5.22 -2.76 -0.59
N THR A 249 3.95 -2.78 -1.01
CA THR A 249 3.15 -1.59 -1.34
C THR A 249 3.05 -0.55 -0.20
N PRO A 250 2.57 -0.91 1.01
CA PRO A 250 2.46 0.02 2.14
C PRO A 250 3.82 0.48 2.67
N HIS A 251 4.88 -0.31 2.48
CA HIS A 251 6.24 0.12 2.79
C HIS A 251 6.59 1.39 1.99
N VAL A 252 6.28 1.41 0.69
CA VAL A 252 6.49 2.59 -0.17
C VAL A 252 5.54 3.73 0.18
N ALA A 253 4.28 3.44 0.58
CA ALA A 253 3.39 4.48 1.10
C ALA A 253 4.01 5.18 2.33
N GLY A 254 4.62 4.42 3.23
CA GLY A 254 5.36 4.97 4.37
C GLY A 254 6.58 5.81 3.96
N ILE A 255 7.34 5.38 2.95
CA ILE A 255 8.46 6.17 2.38
C ILE A 255 7.96 7.51 1.84
N LEU A 256 6.89 7.50 1.04
CA LEU A 256 6.31 8.72 0.46
C LEU A 256 5.81 9.68 1.54
N ALA A 257 5.18 9.17 2.60
CA ALA A 257 4.72 10.02 3.71
C ALA A 257 5.88 10.70 4.43
N VAL A 258 6.97 9.95 4.71
CA VAL A 258 8.20 10.52 5.27
C VAL A 258 8.79 11.59 4.35
N ALA A 259 8.89 11.31 3.05
CA ALA A 259 9.41 12.25 2.07
C ALA A 259 8.59 13.55 2.01
N ILE A 260 7.25 13.47 2.01
CA ILE A 260 6.37 14.65 2.06
C ILE A 260 6.60 15.46 3.34
N SER A 261 6.78 14.81 4.49
CA SER A 261 7.06 15.52 5.75
C SER A 261 8.43 16.20 5.77
N ASN A 262 9.43 15.64 5.09
CA ASN A 262 10.78 16.19 5.00
C ASN A 262 10.89 17.34 3.99
N HIS A 263 10.26 17.17 2.83
CA HIS A 263 10.56 17.96 1.63
C HIS A 263 9.36 18.78 1.13
N GLY A 264 8.21 18.67 1.81
CA GLY A 264 6.94 19.24 1.37
C GLY A 264 6.22 18.38 0.34
N ASN A 265 4.92 18.63 0.18
CA ASN A 265 4.12 17.91 -0.82
C ASN A 265 4.40 18.43 -2.23
N LYS A 266 4.54 17.52 -3.19
CA LYS A 266 4.66 17.80 -4.62
C LYS A 266 3.48 17.20 -5.38
N SER A 267 3.37 17.46 -6.68
CA SER A 267 2.40 16.71 -7.50
C SER A 267 2.72 15.21 -7.49
N PRO A 268 1.74 14.32 -7.72
CA PRO A 268 2.00 12.88 -7.75
C PRO A 268 3.07 12.45 -8.74
N LYS A 269 3.14 13.10 -9.91
CA LYS A 269 4.18 12.83 -10.89
C LYS A 269 5.56 13.20 -10.34
N GLU A 270 5.73 14.40 -9.79
CA GLU A 270 7.02 14.87 -9.26
C GLU A 270 7.48 14.03 -8.07
N LEU A 271 6.56 13.62 -7.18
CA LEU A 271 6.92 12.77 -6.05
C LEU A 271 7.28 11.33 -6.49
N SER A 272 6.61 10.80 -7.53
CA SER A 272 7.00 9.52 -8.15
C SER A 272 8.38 9.59 -8.82
N ASP A 273 8.67 10.69 -9.51
CA ASP A 273 9.99 10.93 -10.10
C ASP A 273 11.08 11.02 -9.01
N ASP A 274 10.81 11.73 -7.90
CA ASP A 274 11.72 11.79 -6.74
C ASP A 274 11.94 10.41 -6.10
N LEU A 275 10.88 9.62 -5.93
CA LEU A 275 10.95 8.26 -5.39
C LEU A 275 11.92 7.42 -6.22
N LYS A 276 11.80 7.45 -7.55
CA LYS A 276 12.70 6.72 -8.46
C LYS A 276 14.12 7.27 -8.43
N ALA A 277 14.29 8.58 -8.31
CA ALA A 277 15.61 9.23 -8.26
C ALA A 277 16.40 8.90 -6.98
N HIS A 278 15.71 8.69 -5.85
CA HIS A 278 16.33 8.35 -4.57
C HIS A 278 16.42 6.83 -4.32
N ALA A 279 15.78 6.01 -5.15
CA ALA A 279 15.86 4.56 -5.05
C ALA A 279 17.24 4.00 -5.47
N LYS A 280 17.57 2.79 -4.99
CA LYS A 280 18.88 2.15 -5.23
C LYS A 280 18.79 1.07 -6.31
N PRO A 281 19.67 1.06 -7.33
CA PRO A 281 19.63 0.07 -8.41
C PRO A 281 20.29 -1.27 -7.97
N VAL A 282 19.73 -1.92 -6.94
CA VAL A 282 20.30 -3.11 -6.29
C VAL A 282 19.44 -4.36 -6.42
N VAL A 283 18.27 -4.27 -7.07
CA VAL A 283 17.36 -5.39 -7.24
C VAL A 283 17.90 -6.36 -8.29
N THR A 284 17.80 -7.65 -8.00
CA THR A 284 18.23 -8.76 -8.87
C THR A 284 17.03 -9.64 -9.25
N GLY A 285 17.13 -10.37 -10.37
CA GLY A 285 16.06 -11.29 -10.82
C GLY A 285 14.84 -10.62 -11.45
N ALA A 286 14.81 -9.28 -11.54
CA ALA A 286 13.69 -8.49 -12.04
C ALA A 286 13.80 -8.18 -13.56
N ILE A 287 13.59 -9.22 -14.39
CA ILE A 287 13.71 -9.12 -15.85
C ILE A 287 12.65 -8.14 -16.41
N LEU A 288 13.04 -7.27 -17.34
CA LEU A 288 12.18 -6.28 -18.04
C LEU A 288 11.54 -5.19 -17.14
N SER A 289 12.10 -4.95 -15.96
CA SER A 289 11.70 -3.85 -15.06
C SER A 289 12.88 -2.98 -14.69
N ASN A 290 12.64 -1.86 -14.02
CA ASN A 290 13.74 -1.15 -13.37
C ASN A 290 14.21 -1.94 -12.13
N ASN A 291 15.49 -1.85 -11.77
CA ASN A 291 16.05 -2.57 -10.63
C ASN A 291 16.09 -1.72 -9.35
N LEU A 292 15.13 -0.81 -9.19
CA LEU A 292 15.16 0.24 -8.17
C LEU A 292 14.50 -0.21 -6.87
N LEU A 293 15.29 -0.41 -5.82
CA LEU A 293 14.81 -0.63 -4.46
C LEU A 293 14.45 0.72 -3.81
N ALA A 294 13.21 0.87 -3.38
CA ALA A 294 12.74 2.07 -2.70
C ALA A 294 13.52 2.33 -1.40
N THR A 295 13.92 3.57 -1.16
CA THR A 295 14.59 3.98 0.08
C THR A 295 14.07 5.33 0.56
N LYS A 296 14.09 5.57 1.87
CA LYS A 296 13.77 6.87 2.47
C LYS A 296 14.79 7.94 2.06
N TRP A 297 14.32 9.19 1.94
CA TRP A 297 15.15 10.38 1.70
C TRP A 297 14.64 11.61 2.44
#